data_AF-A0A256GMY0-F1
#
_entry.id   AF-A0A256GMY0-F1
#
_cell.length_a   1.000
_cell.length_b   1.000
_cell.length_c   1.000
_cell.angle_alpha   90.00
_cell.angle_beta   90.00
_cell.angle_gamma   90.00
#
_symmetry.space_group_name_H-M   'P 1'
#
loop_
_entity.id
_entity.type
_entity.pdbx_description
1 polymer ?
#
loop_
_entity_poly.entity_id
_entity_poly.type
_entity_poly.pdbx_seq_one_letter_code
_entity_poly.pdbx_strand_id
1 'polypeptide(L)'
;MSVAQQWLKANAHGYSDLTLPEVAAINEFCLLWSFFEEWVLENNASVGEIKAKVAEAATISILELQPFNGALEYFKARYFADGKATHYFDGLRFQGKNSGRIDVENVLCGTDAGNAEALAALLIIIYRLRNNLLHGEKWSYRVKDQLGNFTNANIVLMGAMDLFRSRGLCNPEGTKK
;
A
#
# COMPACT_ATOMS: atom_id res chain seq x y z
N MET A 1 -24.89 -9.85 2.27
CA MET A 1 -24.01 -9.36 3.35
C MET A 1 -23.85 -10.46 4.39
N SER A 2 -22.63 -10.75 4.81
CA SER A 2 -22.36 -11.73 5.87
C SER A 2 -22.89 -11.25 7.24
N VAL A 3 -22.98 -12.16 8.21
CA VAL A 3 -23.38 -11.83 9.59
C VAL A 3 -22.48 -10.75 10.19
N ALA A 4 -21.16 -10.84 9.95
CA ALA A 4 -20.21 -9.82 10.40
C ALA A 4 -20.47 -8.45 9.77
N GLN A 5 -20.78 -8.39 8.47
CA GLN A 5 -21.10 -7.12 7.79
C GLN A 5 -22.40 -6.50 8.31
N GLN A 6 -23.40 -7.32 8.64
CA GLN A 6 -24.64 -6.84 9.25
C GLN A 6 -24.37 -6.26 10.65
N TRP A 7 -23.56 -6.94 11.46
CA TRP A 7 -23.15 -6.44 12.76
C TRP A 7 -22.37 -5.12 12.64
N LEU A 8 -21.40 -5.03 11.73
CA LEU A 8 -20.62 -3.80 11.50
C LEU A 8 -21.51 -2.65 11.05
N LYS A 9 -22.47 -2.90 10.14
CA LYS A 9 -23.43 -1.88 9.70
C LYS A 9 -24.29 -1.34 10.83
N ALA A 10 -24.63 -2.18 11.81
CA ALA A 10 -25.45 -1.78 12.95
C ALA A 10 -24.66 -1.13 14.09
N ASN A 11 -23.36 -1.42 14.23
CA ASN A 11 -22.59 -1.09 15.44
C ASN A 11 -21.34 -0.22 15.19
N ALA A 12 -20.80 -0.19 13.97
CA ALA A 12 -19.59 0.55 13.64
C ALA A 12 -19.91 1.86 12.89
N HIS A 13 -19.70 2.99 13.56
CA HIS A 13 -19.88 4.31 12.94
C HIS A 13 -19.06 4.43 11.64
N GLY A 14 -19.69 4.97 10.59
CA GLY A 14 -19.11 5.16 9.26
C GLY A 14 -19.00 3.90 8.39
N TYR A 15 -19.17 2.70 8.95
CA TYR A 15 -19.29 1.49 8.12
C TYR A 15 -20.59 1.47 7.31
N SER A 16 -21.68 1.99 7.88
CA SER A 16 -22.97 2.13 7.22
C SER A 16 -22.93 2.96 5.94
N ASP A 17 -21.95 3.85 5.84
CA ASP A 17 -21.80 4.82 4.76
C ASP A 17 -20.93 4.28 3.62
N LEU A 18 -20.31 3.11 3.81
CA LEU A 18 -19.48 2.47 2.80
C LEU A 18 -20.35 1.77 1.76
N THR A 19 -19.96 1.97 0.52
CA THR A 19 -20.46 1.20 -0.62
C THR A 19 -19.92 -0.23 -0.57
N LEU A 20 -20.63 -1.16 -1.22
CA LEU A 20 -20.16 -2.56 -1.31
C LEU A 20 -18.75 -2.68 -1.95
N PRO A 21 -18.39 -1.92 -2.99
CA PRO A 21 -17.02 -1.91 -3.52
C PRO A 21 -15.98 -1.44 -2.51
N GLU A 22 -16.27 -0.42 -1.69
CA GLU A 22 -15.33 0.04 -0.64
C GLU A 22 -15.09 -1.07 0.38
N VAL A 23 -16.17 -1.72 0.85
CA VAL A 23 -16.07 -2.84 1.78
C VAL A 23 -15.24 -3.98 1.18
N ALA A 24 -15.46 -4.32 -0.09
CA ALA A 24 -14.70 -5.37 -0.77
C ALA A 24 -13.21 -5.01 -0.86
N ALA A 25 -12.88 -3.81 -1.35
CA ALA A 25 -11.50 -3.38 -1.53
C ALA A 25 -10.71 -3.34 -0.22
N ILE A 26 -11.34 -2.93 0.89
CA ILE A 26 -10.72 -2.91 2.23
C ILE A 26 -10.47 -4.34 2.74
N ASN A 27 -11.45 -5.23 2.57
CA ASN A 27 -11.31 -6.62 3.02
C ASN A 27 -10.20 -7.34 2.25
N GLU A 28 -10.16 -7.17 0.93
CA GLU A 28 -9.10 -7.66 0.06
C GLU A 28 -7.75 -7.08 0.48
N PHE A 29 -7.68 -5.77 0.75
CA PHE A 29 -6.45 -5.13 1.19
C PHE A 29 -5.92 -5.72 2.50
N CYS A 30 -6.78 -5.92 3.50
CA CYS A 30 -6.37 -6.54 4.75
C CYS A 30 -5.76 -7.93 4.54
N LEU A 31 -6.38 -8.76 3.69
CA LEU A 31 -5.87 -10.11 3.40
C LEU A 31 -4.57 -10.09 2.58
N LEU A 32 -4.54 -9.31 1.49
CA LEU A 32 -3.37 -9.17 0.64
C LEU A 32 -2.18 -8.58 1.40
N TRP A 33 -2.42 -7.62 2.29
CA TRP A 33 -1.39 -7.06 3.15
C TRP A 33 -0.81 -8.14 4.08
N SER A 34 -1.66 -8.95 4.73
CA SER A 34 -1.20 -10.03 5.61
C SER A 34 -0.29 -11.02 4.88
N PHE A 35 -0.68 -11.45 3.66
CA PHE A 35 0.17 -12.32 2.85
C PHE A 35 1.46 -11.65 2.40
N PHE A 36 1.41 -10.38 1.99
CA PHE A 36 2.62 -9.65 1.60
C PHE A 36 3.59 -9.48 2.78
N GLU A 37 3.07 -9.10 3.95
CA GLU A 37 3.84 -8.94 5.18
C GLU A 37 4.51 -10.25 5.60
N GLU A 38 3.81 -11.39 5.52
CA GLU A 38 4.37 -12.69 5.83
C GLU A 38 5.36 -13.17 4.76
N TRP A 39 4.93 -13.20 3.49
CA TRP A 39 5.68 -13.87 2.42
C TRP A 39 6.90 -13.08 1.96
N VAL A 40 6.85 -11.75 2.00
CA VAL A 40 7.90 -10.88 1.46
C VAL A 40 8.68 -10.20 2.58
N LEU A 41 8.00 -9.69 3.61
CA LEU A 41 8.62 -8.93 4.70
C LEU A 41 8.90 -9.75 5.96
N GLU A 42 8.61 -11.05 5.97
CA GLU A 42 8.88 -11.98 7.07
C GLU A 42 8.29 -11.50 8.42
N ASN A 43 7.11 -10.87 8.38
CA ASN A 43 6.43 -10.22 9.52
C ASN A 43 7.22 -9.08 10.18
N ASN A 44 8.19 -8.48 9.49
CA ASN A 44 9.03 -7.37 9.96
C ASN A 44 8.79 -6.07 9.16
N ALA A 45 7.52 -5.71 8.94
CA ALA A 45 7.18 -4.59 8.07
C ALA A 45 7.67 -3.23 8.60
N SER A 46 8.63 -2.65 7.86
CA SER A 46 9.13 -1.30 8.07
C SER A 46 9.49 -0.66 6.74
N VAL A 47 9.63 0.67 6.73
CA VAL A 47 10.13 1.39 5.54
C VAL A 47 11.52 0.90 5.13
N GLY A 48 12.37 0.60 6.11
CA GLY A 48 13.71 0.06 5.85
C GLY A 48 13.65 -1.32 5.18
N GLU A 49 12.80 -2.21 5.70
CA GLU A 49 12.63 -3.57 5.15
C GLU A 49 12.06 -3.54 3.74
N ILE A 50 11.04 -2.70 3.49
CA ILE A 50 10.47 -2.51 2.15
C ILE A 50 11.56 -2.09 1.15
N LYS A 51 12.38 -1.10 1.52
CA LYS A 51 13.47 -0.62 0.67
C LYS A 51 14.52 -1.70 0.44
N ALA A 52 14.88 -2.46 1.49
CA ALA A 52 15.86 -3.54 1.40
C ALA A 52 15.38 -4.64 0.44
N LYS A 53 14.14 -5.13 0.59
CA LYS A 53 13.58 -6.16 -0.29
C LYS A 53 13.48 -5.70 -1.74
N VAL A 54 13.02 -4.47 -1.99
CA VAL A 54 12.96 -3.93 -3.37
C VAL A 54 14.36 -3.80 -3.98
N ALA A 55 15.35 -3.35 -3.20
CA ALA A 55 16.74 -3.27 -3.65
C ALA A 55 17.30 -4.67 -3.96
N GLU A 56 17.07 -5.66 -3.10
CA GLU A 56 17.45 -7.06 -3.33
C GLU A 56 16.85 -7.59 -4.63
N ALA A 57 15.55 -7.38 -4.84
CA ALA A 57 14.87 -7.76 -6.07
C ALA A 57 15.48 -7.13 -7.33
N ALA A 58 15.91 -5.87 -7.25
CA ALA A 58 16.55 -5.17 -8.35
C ALA A 58 17.96 -5.69 -8.70
N THR A 59 18.63 -6.42 -7.79
CA THR A 59 19.94 -7.04 -8.08
C THR A 59 19.82 -8.35 -8.88
N ILE A 60 18.67 -9.02 -8.82
CA ILE A 60 18.44 -10.32 -9.46
C ILE A 60 18.11 -10.15 -10.95
N SER A 61 17.24 -9.20 -11.27
CA SER A 61 16.87 -8.87 -12.65
C SER A 61 16.30 -7.46 -12.76
N ILE A 62 16.26 -6.93 -13.98
CA ILE A 62 15.65 -5.62 -14.27
C ILE A 62 14.23 -5.59 -13.71
N LEU A 63 13.95 -4.55 -12.93
CA LEU A 63 12.62 -4.30 -12.38
C LEU A 63 11.81 -3.53 -13.41
N GLU A 64 10.81 -4.17 -13.99
CA GLU A 64 9.86 -3.51 -14.88
C GLU A 64 8.70 -2.91 -14.09
N LEU A 65 8.41 -1.63 -14.34
CA LEU A 65 7.35 -0.91 -13.65
C LEU A 65 5.98 -1.03 -14.34
N GLN A 66 5.92 -1.62 -15.54
CA GLN A 66 4.71 -1.69 -16.36
C GLN A 66 3.47 -2.20 -15.61
N PRO A 67 3.55 -3.26 -14.77
CA PRO A 67 2.39 -3.72 -13.99
C PRO A 67 1.86 -2.70 -12.96
N PHE A 68 2.70 -1.74 -12.56
CA PHE A 68 2.42 -0.79 -11.48
C PHE A 68 2.10 0.62 -11.98
N ASN A 69 2.27 0.92 -13.27
CA ASN A 69 2.10 2.26 -13.84
C ASN A 69 0.73 2.86 -13.55
N GLY A 70 -0.36 2.10 -13.65
CA GLY A 70 -1.70 2.60 -13.34
C GLY A 70 -1.86 3.05 -11.88
N ALA A 71 -1.30 2.29 -10.94
CA ALA A 71 -1.31 2.66 -9.52
C ALA A 71 -0.41 3.86 -9.24
N LEU A 72 0.75 3.94 -9.92
CA LEU A 72 1.64 5.09 -9.82
C LEU A 72 0.96 6.38 -10.30
N GLU A 73 0.34 6.35 -11.48
CA GLU A 73 -0.42 7.48 -12.03
C GLU A 73 -1.54 7.90 -11.08
N TYR A 74 -2.29 6.94 -10.52
CA TYR A 74 -3.32 7.22 -9.54
C TYR A 74 -2.77 7.91 -8.28
N PHE A 75 -1.71 7.39 -7.68
CA PHE A 75 -1.15 7.96 -6.46
C PHE A 75 -0.46 9.30 -6.70
N LYS A 76 0.16 9.51 -7.88
CA LYS A 76 0.63 10.82 -8.32
C LYS A 76 -0.53 11.81 -8.35
N ALA A 77 -1.59 11.53 -9.12
CA ALA A 77 -2.73 12.43 -9.25
C ALA A 77 -3.45 12.71 -7.91
N ARG A 78 -3.50 11.73 -7.01
CA ARG A 78 -4.14 11.91 -5.70
C ARG A 78 -3.32 12.76 -4.74
N TYR A 79 -2.03 12.48 -4.64
CA TYR A 79 -1.18 13.06 -3.60
C TYR A 79 -0.39 14.27 -4.07
N PHE A 80 -0.25 14.48 -5.38
CA PHE A 80 0.45 15.60 -5.97
C PHE A 80 -0.37 16.25 -7.07
N ALA A 81 -0.51 17.57 -6.99
CA ALA A 81 -1.12 18.40 -8.03
C ALA A 81 -0.22 19.61 -8.27
N ASP A 82 0.07 19.92 -9.54
CA ASP A 82 0.91 21.05 -9.95
C ASP A 82 2.27 21.10 -9.24
N GLY A 83 2.90 19.92 -9.06
CA GLY A 83 4.21 19.79 -8.40
C GLY A 83 4.18 19.99 -6.87
N LYS A 84 3.00 20.04 -6.25
CA LYS A 84 2.84 20.21 -4.80
C LYS A 84 2.03 19.09 -4.18
N ALA A 85 2.39 18.71 -2.96
CA ALA A 85 1.62 17.77 -2.17
C ALA A 85 0.20 18.30 -1.91
N THR A 86 -0.81 17.47 -2.15
CA THR A 86 -2.20 17.77 -1.83
C THR A 86 -2.46 17.54 -0.34
N HIS A 87 -3.58 18.04 0.17
CA HIS A 87 -4.00 17.77 1.55
C HIS A 87 -4.18 16.27 1.86
N TYR A 88 -4.40 15.42 0.84
CA TYR A 88 -4.48 13.98 1.01
C TYR A 88 -3.12 13.36 1.39
N PHE A 89 -2.02 13.99 0.98
CA PHE A 89 -0.67 13.50 1.27
C PHE A 89 -0.36 13.57 2.77
N ASP A 90 -0.81 14.63 3.45
CA ASP A 90 -0.72 14.74 4.92
C ASP A 90 -1.51 13.63 5.62
N GLY A 91 -2.57 13.13 4.96
CA GLY A 91 -3.35 11.97 5.38
C GLY A 91 -2.55 10.68 5.50
N LEU A 92 -1.39 10.57 4.83
CA LEU A 92 -0.49 9.41 4.96
C LEU A 92 0.27 9.39 6.29
N ARG A 93 0.35 10.51 7.01
CA ARG A 93 0.88 10.59 8.38
C ARG A 93 2.30 10.04 8.51
N PHE A 94 3.19 10.55 7.69
CA PHE A 94 4.61 10.30 7.85
C PHE A 94 5.13 10.89 9.17
N GLN A 95 5.59 10.04 10.09
CA GLN A 95 6.11 10.46 11.40
C GLN A 95 7.56 10.01 11.58
N GLY A 96 8.43 10.94 11.95
CA GLY A 96 9.85 10.69 12.18
C GLY A 96 10.72 10.67 10.92
N LYS A 97 12.04 10.59 11.14
CA LYS A 97 13.08 10.72 10.10
C LYS A 97 13.07 9.59 9.08
N ASN A 98 12.74 8.37 9.50
CA ASN A 98 12.73 7.17 8.65
C ASN A 98 11.33 6.82 8.16
N SER A 99 10.47 7.83 7.99
CA SER A 99 9.07 7.63 7.64
C SER A 99 8.85 7.25 6.18
N GLY A 100 9.85 7.43 5.30
CA GLY A 100 9.71 7.23 3.86
C GLY A 100 9.06 8.41 3.14
N ARG A 101 8.84 9.54 3.83
CA ARG A 101 8.23 10.75 3.24
C ARG A 101 9.00 11.23 2.02
N ILE A 102 10.29 11.45 2.17
CA ILE A 102 11.17 11.98 1.11
C ILE A 102 11.20 11.02 -0.09
N ASP A 103 11.27 9.71 0.16
CA ASP A 103 11.26 8.70 -0.90
C ASP A 103 9.99 8.81 -1.75
N VAL A 104 8.83 8.95 -1.09
CA VAL A 104 7.54 9.10 -1.78
C VAL A 104 7.42 10.46 -2.47
N GLU A 105 7.83 11.56 -1.82
CA GLU A 105 7.78 12.90 -2.42
C GLU A 105 8.60 12.97 -3.71
N ASN A 106 9.81 12.40 -3.74
CA ASN A 106 10.66 12.41 -4.93
C ASN A 106 9.99 11.70 -6.12
N VAL A 107 9.46 10.50 -5.90
CA VAL A 107 8.78 9.71 -6.96
C VAL A 107 7.51 10.40 -7.45
N LEU A 108 6.69 10.93 -6.53
CA LEU A 108 5.40 11.50 -6.91
C LEU A 108 5.50 12.92 -7.49
N CYS A 109 6.52 13.70 -7.12
CA CYS A 109 6.78 15.03 -7.69
C CYS A 109 7.32 14.97 -9.14
N GLY A 110 7.57 13.77 -9.68
CA GLY A 110 8.03 13.59 -11.06
C GLY A 110 9.52 13.84 -11.25
N THR A 111 10.33 13.71 -10.20
CA THR A 111 11.78 13.54 -10.40
C THR A 111 12.02 12.19 -11.10
N ASP A 112 13.04 12.11 -11.95
CA ASP A 112 13.45 10.85 -12.60
C ASP A 112 13.89 9.85 -11.52
N ALA A 113 12.92 9.08 -11.04
CA ALA A 113 13.12 8.00 -10.10
C ALA A 113 13.23 6.69 -10.88
N GLY A 114 14.19 5.84 -10.51
CA GLY A 114 14.29 4.51 -11.09
C GLY A 114 13.10 3.63 -10.72
N ASN A 115 12.95 2.51 -11.43
CA ASN A 115 11.83 1.61 -11.24
C ASN A 115 11.79 1.02 -9.82
N ALA A 116 12.95 0.81 -9.18
CA ALA A 116 13.05 0.34 -7.80
C ALA A 116 12.56 1.40 -6.81
N GLU A 117 12.95 2.65 -6.98
CA GLU A 117 12.49 3.77 -6.16
C GLU A 117 10.97 3.95 -6.28
N ALA A 118 10.44 3.84 -7.50
CA ALA A 118 9.02 3.92 -7.75
C ALA A 118 8.24 2.79 -7.05
N LEU A 119 8.68 1.53 -7.17
CA LEU A 119 8.04 0.42 -6.47
C LEU A 119 8.13 0.57 -4.95
N ALA A 120 9.29 0.98 -4.42
CA ALA A 120 9.47 1.21 -2.99
C ALA A 120 8.52 2.31 -2.49
N ALA A 121 8.36 3.42 -3.22
CA ALA A 121 7.42 4.47 -2.87
C ALA A 121 5.96 3.97 -2.85
N LEU A 122 5.54 3.17 -3.83
CA LEU A 122 4.20 2.55 -3.84
C LEU A 122 3.97 1.67 -2.60
N LEU A 123 4.94 0.81 -2.26
CA LEU A 123 4.85 -0.06 -1.09
C LEU A 123 4.88 0.72 0.24
N ILE A 124 5.63 1.83 0.30
CA ILE A 124 5.63 2.74 1.46
C ILE A 124 4.25 3.41 1.63
N ILE A 125 3.62 3.87 0.55
CA ILE A 125 2.25 4.41 0.60
C ILE A 125 1.29 3.36 1.16
N ILE A 126 1.37 2.12 0.68
CA ILE A 126 0.52 1.00 1.13
C ILE A 126 0.75 0.68 2.61
N TYR A 127 2.01 0.65 3.07
CA TYR A 127 2.33 0.50 4.49
C TYR A 127 1.70 1.62 5.34
N ARG A 128 1.70 2.86 4.84
CA ARG A 128 1.03 3.99 5.51
C ARG A 128 -0.49 3.81 5.53
N LEU A 129 -1.10 3.36 4.43
CA LEU A 129 -2.53 3.05 4.38
C LEU A 129 -2.91 1.98 5.41
N ARG A 130 -2.11 0.91 5.55
CA ARG A 130 -2.30 -0.13 6.57
C ARG A 130 -2.26 0.44 7.99
N ASN A 131 -1.26 1.25 8.31
CA ASN A 131 -1.16 1.88 9.61
C ASN A 131 -2.36 2.82 9.87
N ASN A 132 -2.78 3.57 8.86
CA ASN A 132 -3.90 4.52 9.01
C ASN A 132 -5.26 3.84 9.15
N LEU A 133 -5.44 2.67 8.53
CA LEU A 133 -6.65 1.85 8.65
C LEU A 133 -6.79 1.28 10.06
N LEU A 134 -5.72 0.74 10.65
CA LEU A 134 -5.79 -0.02 11.91
C LEU A 134 -5.79 0.82 13.20
N HIS A 135 -5.66 2.15 13.12
CA HIS A 135 -5.54 3.01 14.31
C HIS A 135 -6.87 3.57 14.90
N GLY A 136 -8.03 3.01 14.54
CA GLY A 136 -9.28 3.00 15.32
C GLY A 136 -10.01 4.34 15.59
N GLU A 137 -9.33 5.38 16.03
CA GLU A 137 -9.93 6.56 16.69
C GLU A 137 -10.73 7.47 15.75
N LYS A 138 -10.58 7.31 14.43
CA LYS A 138 -11.29 8.10 13.39
C LYS A 138 -11.69 7.26 12.17
N TRP A 139 -11.90 5.96 12.34
CA TRP A 139 -12.17 5.01 11.26
C TRP A 139 -13.30 5.49 10.33
N SER A 140 -14.42 5.94 10.91
CA SER A 140 -15.60 6.40 10.17
C SER A 140 -15.33 7.50 9.15
N TYR A 141 -14.52 8.49 9.52
CA TYR A 141 -14.20 9.66 8.69
C TYR A 141 -13.11 9.38 7.66
N ARG A 142 -12.28 8.37 7.89
CA ARG A 142 -11.06 8.14 7.10
C ARG A 142 -11.19 7.11 6.01
N VAL A 143 -12.24 6.28 6.05
CA VAL A 143 -12.44 5.20 5.09
C VAL A 143 -13.27 5.66 3.88
N LYS A 144 -14.06 6.73 4.02
CA LYS A 144 -14.73 7.38 2.89
C LYS A 144 -13.69 7.92 1.89
N ASP A 145 -13.98 7.81 0.60
CA ASP A 145 -13.11 8.22 -0.51
C ASP A 145 -11.75 7.49 -0.55
N GLN A 146 -11.69 6.27 0.01
CA GLN A 146 -10.51 5.41 -0.04
C GLN A 146 -10.62 4.27 -1.05
N LEU A 147 -11.74 4.12 -1.77
CA LEU A 147 -11.92 3.06 -2.78
C LEU A 147 -10.71 2.99 -3.72
N GLY A 148 -10.35 4.12 -4.34
CA GLY A 148 -9.21 4.17 -5.25
C GLY A 148 -7.88 3.84 -4.56
N ASN A 149 -7.70 4.21 -3.29
CA ASN A 149 -6.49 3.88 -2.53
C ASN A 149 -6.36 2.36 -2.35
N PHE A 150 -7.42 1.70 -1.89
CA PHE A 150 -7.39 0.26 -1.64
C PHE A 150 -7.41 -0.57 -2.91
N THR A 151 -8.14 -0.18 -3.96
CA THR A 151 -8.08 -0.86 -5.26
C THR A 151 -6.67 -0.83 -5.85
N ASN A 152 -6.01 0.34 -5.85
CA ASN A 152 -4.63 0.44 -6.37
C ASN A 152 -3.62 -0.24 -5.44
N ALA A 153 -3.83 -0.19 -4.12
CA ALA A 153 -3.01 -0.95 -3.18
C ALA A 153 -3.10 -2.46 -3.44
N ASN A 154 -4.29 -3.00 -3.70
CA ASN A 154 -4.49 -4.43 -4.00
C ASN A 154 -3.75 -4.83 -5.28
N ILE A 155 -3.83 -4.02 -6.33
CA ILE A 155 -3.09 -4.24 -7.59
C ILE A 155 -1.58 -4.29 -7.34
N VAL A 156 -1.05 -3.32 -6.59
CA VAL A 156 0.39 -3.26 -6.28
C VAL A 156 0.80 -4.45 -5.41
N LEU A 157 0.01 -4.84 -4.40
CA LEU A 157 0.33 -5.97 -3.53
C LEU A 157 0.39 -7.29 -4.31
N MET A 158 -0.61 -7.56 -5.16
CA MET A 158 -0.60 -8.75 -6.02
C MET A 158 0.60 -8.76 -6.95
N GLY A 159 0.82 -7.66 -7.69
CA GLY A 159 1.94 -7.54 -8.61
C GLY A 159 3.30 -7.63 -7.91
N ALA A 160 3.44 -7.05 -6.72
CA ALA A 160 4.66 -7.14 -5.93
C ALA A 160 4.91 -8.59 -5.47
N MET A 161 3.90 -9.30 -4.97
CA MET A 161 4.06 -10.70 -4.58
C MET A 161 4.47 -11.59 -5.75
N ASP A 162 3.88 -11.41 -6.93
CA ASP A 162 4.28 -12.13 -8.15
C ASP A 162 5.73 -11.80 -8.54
N LEU A 163 6.09 -10.51 -8.48
CA LEU A 163 7.43 -10.02 -8.75
C LEU A 163 8.47 -10.64 -7.80
N PHE A 164 8.24 -10.58 -6.48
CA PHE A 164 9.15 -11.17 -5.48
C PHE A 164 9.21 -12.69 -5.61
N ARG A 165 8.09 -13.35 -5.90
CA ARG A 165 8.04 -14.81 -6.14
C ARG A 165 8.87 -15.23 -7.34
N SER A 166 8.76 -14.51 -8.46
CA SER A 166 9.57 -14.79 -9.66
C SER A 166 11.09 -14.70 -9.41
N ARG A 167 11.48 -14.04 -8.32
CA ARG A 167 12.87 -13.84 -7.90
C ARG A 167 13.29 -14.69 -6.70
N GLY A 168 12.42 -15.58 -6.21
CA GLY A 168 12.71 -16.40 -5.02
C GLY A 168 12.80 -15.62 -3.71
N LEU A 169 12.25 -14.40 -3.67
CA LEU A 169 12.22 -13.50 -2.51
C LEU A 169 10.86 -13.50 -1.79
N CYS A 170 10.06 -14.56 -2.01
CA CYS A 170 8.72 -14.73 -1.48
C CYS A 170 8.60 -16.15 -0.91
N ASN A 171 8.06 -16.29 0.30
CA ASN A 171 7.87 -17.58 0.95
C ASN A 171 6.37 -17.91 1.16
N PRO A 172 5.67 -18.37 0.12
CA PRO A 172 4.23 -18.67 0.22
C PRO A 172 3.94 -19.95 1.01
N GLU A 173 4.92 -20.84 1.20
CA GLU A 173 4.74 -22.13 1.89
C GLU A 173 5.13 -22.06 3.38
N GLY A 174 5.57 -20.91 3.88
CA GLY A 174 5.94 -20.72 5.28
C GLY A 174 7.13 -21.58 5.74
N THR A 175 7.91 -22.14 4.81
CA THR A 175 9.08 -22.94 5.15
C THR A 175 10.20 -22.00 5.60
N LYS A 176 10.36 -21.86 6.92
CA LYS A 176 11.54 -21.20 7.50
C LYS A 176 12.78 -21.94 7.00
N LYS A 177 13.63 -21.27 6.23
CA LYS A 177 15.02 -21.70 6.03
C LYS A 177 15.80 -21.46 7.31
#